data_AF-A0A2X4U4C3-F1
#
_entry.id   AF-A0A2X4U4C3-F1
#
_cell.length_a   1.000
_cell.length_b   1.000
_cell.length_c   1.000
_cell.angle_alpha   90.00
_cell.angle_beta   90.00
_cell.angle_gamma   90.00
#
_symmetry.space_group_name_H-M   'P 1'
#
loop_
_entity.id
_entity.type
_entity.pdbx_description
1 polymer ?
#
loop_
_entity_poly.entity_id
_entity_poly.type
_entity_poly.pdbx_seq_one_letter_code
_entity_poly.pdbx_strand_id
1 'polypeptide(L)'
;MLVPNKLGVDVYPSYSWIFIHFKDYLGPNRYLQDAIDDLKSGQERRNFNNAIRNAKSALHMKVDILCRSFCGDEYFKLSLKNFPQKLDFLESIGIVRPRIIDKINKLRNKIEHEYRDATLEEAEDFIDIVLLFIEATKYLNSRFPSDLEFQPPIFFDEGYLRKITCEWSIGELVFNFTKEESYNHLQIQNHVIKVGDKRYNQWLKYIIDNND
;
A
#
# COMPACT_ATOMS: atom_id res chain seq x y z
N MET A 1 -15.24 20.05 -6.99
CA MET A 1 -14.90 18.60 -6.97
C MET A 1 -13.88 18.35 -5.88
N LEU A 2 -14.18 17.40 -4.99
CA LEU A 2 -13.38 17.07 -3.82
C LEU A 2 -12.14 16.23 -4.19
N VAL A 3 -11.05 16.91 -4.54
CA VAL A 3 -9.76 16.32 -4.93
C VAL A 3 -8.61 17.02 -4.20
N PRO A 4 -7.52 16.32 -3.87
CA PRO A 4 -6.44 16.88 -3.06
C PRO A 4 -5.66 18.00 -3.77
N ASN A 5 -5.60 18.03 -5.11
CA ASN A 5 -4.90 19.09 -5.86
C ASN A 5 -5.50 20.50 -5.68
N LYS A 6 -6.67 20.61 -5.03
CA LYS A 6 -7.25 21.90 -4.64
C LYS A 6 -6.69 22.43 -3.31
N LEU A 7 -5.95 21.61 -2.57
CA LEU A 7 -5.27 22.02 -1.35
C LEU A 7 -4.11 22.95 -1.70
N GLY A 8 -3.90 23.98 -0.89
CA GLY A 8 -2.70 24.80 -0.97
C GLY A 8 -1.46 23.97 -0.65
N VAL A 9 -0.30 24.38 -1.19
CA VAL A 9 0.98 23.69 -0.95
C VAL A 9 1.40 23.66 0.53
N ASP A 10 0.88 24.60 1.32
CA ASP A 10 1.18 24.74 2.76
C ASP A 10 0.12 24.08 3.67
N VAL A 11 -0.74 23.23 3.10
CA VAL A 11 -1.73 22.49 3.86
C VAL A 11 -1.11 21.23 4.45
N TYR A 12 -1.00 21.19 5.77
CA TYR A 12 -0.48 20.03 6.51
C TYR A 12 -1.51 19.58 7.56
N PRO A 13 -2.30 18.52 7.29
CA PRO A 13 -3.17 17.95 8.30
C PRO A 13 -2.36 17.24 9.38
N SER A 14 -2.88 17.20 10.60
CA SER A 14 -2.36 16.33 11.64
C SER A 14 -2.88 14.91 11.45
N TYR A 15 -1.97 13.94 11.47
CA TYR A 15 -2.30 12.54 11.29
C TYR A 15 -2.50 11.81 12.61
N SER A 16 -3.46 10.89 12.62
CA SER A 16 -3.54 9.80 13.59
C SER A 16 -3.18 8.49 12.90
N TRP A 17 -2.58 7.57 13.67
CA TRP A 17 -2.12 6.29 13.14
C TRP A 17 -2.70 5.12 13.92
N ILE A 18 -2.87 4.02 13.19
CA ILE A 18 -3.17 2.70 13.72
C ILE A 18 -2.14 1.69 13.22
N PHE A 19 -2.19 0.48 13.77
CA PHE A 19 -1.50 -0.66 13.20
C PHE A 19 -2.34 -1.28 12.08
N ILE A 20 -1.68 -1.86 11.08
CA ILE A 20 -2.37 -2.73 10.13
C ILE A 20 -2.95 -3.93 10.88
N HIS A 21 -4.28 -4.03 10.94
CA HIS A 21 -5.02 -5.12 11.58
C HIS A 21 -5.08 -6.39 10.71
N PHE A 22 -3.94 -6.89 10.25
CA PHE A 22 -3.87 -8.17 9.51
C PHE A 22 -3.12 -9.23 10.31
N LYS A 23 -3.75 -10.38 10.56
CA LYS A 23 -3.30 -11.41 11.53
C LYS A 23 -1.88 -11.95 11.24
N ASP A 24 -1.40 -11.87 10.00
CA ASP A 24 -0.10 -12.40 9.57
C ASP A 24 0.87 -11.33 9.00
N TYR A 25 0.85 -10.09 9.48
CA TYR A 25 1.74 -9.01 8.98
C TYR A 25 3.25 -9.32 9.09
N LEU A 26 3.65 -10.30 9.90
CA LEU A 26 5.03 -10.79 10.00
C LEU A 26 5.37 -11.91 9.02
N GLY A 27 4.38 -12.54 8.38
CA GLY A 27 4.59 -13.64 7.45
C GLY A 27 5.51 -13.31 6.25
N PRO A 28 5.44 -12.10 5.66
CA PRO A 28 6.39 -11.73 4.61
C PRO A 28 7.85 -11.81 5.05
N ASN A 29 8.15 -11.39 6.28
CA ASN A 29 9.52 -11.43 6.81
C ASN A 29 10.01 -12.87 7.04
N ARG A 30 9.11 -13.79 7.42
CA ARG A 30 9.47 -15.21 7.59
C ARG A 30 9.86 -15.83 6.25
N TYR A 31 9.03 -15.66 5.23
CA TYR A 31 9.35 -16.16 3.89
C TYR A 31 10.60 -15.50 3.29
N LEU A 32 10.84 -14.21 3.57
CA LEU A 32 12.07 -13.54 3.15
C LEU A 32 13.29 -14.14 3.86
N GLN A 33 13.19 -14.41 5.16
CA GLN A 33 14.27 -15.05 5.91
C GLN A 33 14.54 -16.46 5.40
N ASP A 34 13.51 -17.26 5.14
CA ASP A 34 13.64 -18.59 4.54
C ASP A 34 14.39 -18.52 3.19
N ALA A 35 14.09 -17.50 2.37
CA ALA A 35 14.76 -17.28 1.09
C ALA A 35 16.26 -16.98 1.25
N ILE A 36 16.61 -16.13 2.23
CA ILE A 36 18.00 -15.81 2.58
C ILE A 36 18.73 -17.06 3.10
N ASP A 37 18.06 -17.88 3.90
CA ASP A 37 18.65 -19.09 4.48
C ASP A 37 18.83 -20.18 3.42
N ASP A 38 17.94 -20.28 2.44
CA ASP A 38 18.09 -21.18 1.28
C ASP A 38 19.37 -20.87 0.48
N LEU A 39 19.66 -19.57 0.23
CA LEU A 39 20.90 -19.15 -0.44
C LEU A 39 22.15 -19.48 0.38
N LYS A 40 22.09 -19.31 1.69
CA LYS A 40 23.23 -19.61 2.59
C LYS A 40 23.48 -21.11 2.72
N SER A 41 22.45 -21.93 2.54
CA SER A 41 22.51 -23.37 2.77
C SER A 41 23.24 -24.15 1.68
N GLY A 42 23.53 -23.53 0.53
CA GLY A 42 24.29 -24.17 -0.55
C GLY A 42 24.23 -23.43 -1.88
N GLN A 43 25.06 -23.87 -2.82
CA GLN A 43 25.14 -23.32 -4.18
C GLN A 43 24.58 -24.28 -5.24
N GLU A 44 23.70 -25.19 -4.85
CA GLU A 44 23.06 -26.10 -5.78
C GLU A 44 21.79 -25.48 -6.37
N ARG A 45 21.39 -25.97 -7.54
CA ARG A 45 20.12 -25.66 -8.21
C ARG A 45 18.93 -25.53 -7.24
N ARG A 46 18.81 -26.49 -6.30
CA ARG A 46 17.69 -26.55 -5.35
C ARG A 46 17.66 -25.34 -4.42
N ASN A 47 18.81 -24.87 -3.98
CA ASN A 47 18.94 -23.70 -3.11
C ASN A 47 18.38 -22.45 -3.81
N PHE A 48 18.84 -22.17 -5.04
CA PHE A 48 18.42 -20.98 -5.80
C PHE A 48 16.91 -21.01 -6.13
N ASN A 49 16.41 -22.18 -6.52
CA ASN A 49 14.98 -22.33 -6.84
C ASN A 49 14.09 -22.16 -5.58
N ASN A 50 14.52 -22.68 -4.43
CA ASN A 50 13.81 -22.48 -3.17
C ASN A 50 13.84 -21.01 -2.72
N ALA A 51 15.02 -20.38 -2.79
CA ALA A 51 15.24 -18.98 -2.46
C ALA A 51 14.27 -18.07 -3.23
N ILE A 52 14.18 -18.23 -4.56
CA ILE A 52 13.25 -17.45 -5.38
C ILE A 52 11.79 -17.73 -5.02
N ARG A 53 11.42 -18.99 -4.77
CA ARG A 53 10.04 -19.34 -4.38
C ARG A 53 9.64 -18.67 -3.07
N ASN A 54 10.53 -18.68 -2.08
CA ASN A 54 10.29 -18.08 -0.77
C ASN A 54 10.24 -16.55 -0.85
N ALA A 55 11.16 -15.92 -1.56
CA ALA A 55 11.12 -14.47 -1.82
C ALA A 55 9.84 -14.05 -2.55
N LYS A 56 9.35 -14.87 -3.49
CA LYS A 56 8.08 -14.62 -4.20
C LYS A 56 6.90 -14.64 -3.23
N SER A 57 6.84 -15.65 -2.36
CA SER A 57 5.81 -15.76 -1.33
C SER A 57 5.82 -14.53 -0.41
N ALA A 58 7.00 -14.07 0.01
CA ALA A 58 7.15 -12.87 0.81
C ALA A 58 6.58 -11.63 0.11
N LEU A 59 6.96 -11.41 -1.15
CA LEU A 59 6.46 -10.29 -1.96
C LEU A 59 4.95 -10.33 -2.16
N HIS A 60 4.42 -11.46 -2.63
CA HIS A 60 2.99 -11.63 -2.88
C HIS A 60 2.17 -11.38 -1.61
N MET A 61 2.64 -11.93 -0.49
CA MET A 61 1.98 -11.75 0.79
C MET A 61 2.01 -10.29 1.24
N LYS A 62 3.14 -9.59 1.13
CA LYS A 62 3.22 -8.15 1.47
C LYS A 62 2.30 -7.31 0.59
N VAL A 63 2.25 -7.57 -0.71
CA VAL A 63 1.35 -6.88 -1.66
C VAL A 63 -0.12 -7.13 -1.31
N ASP A 64 -0.49 -8.36 -0.98
CA ASP A 64 -1.86 -8.70 -0.58
C ASP A 64 -2.27 -7.98 0.70
N ILE A 65 -1.38 -7.92 1.69
CA ILE A 65 -1.61 -7.20 2.95
C ILE A 65 -1.84 -5.72 2.66
N LEU A 66 -0.93 -5.07 1.94
CA LEU A 66 -1.06 -3.63 1.62
C LEU A 66 -2.34 -3.34 0.84
N CYS A 67 -2.66 -4.14 -0.19
CA CYS A 67 -3.88 -3.94 -0.97
C CYS A 67 -5.11 -4.08 -0.08
N ARG A 68 -5.25 -5.18 0.68
CA ARG A 68 -6.40 -5.39 1.57
C ARG A 68 -6.52 -4.29 2.63
N SER A 69 -5.39 -3.83 3.17
CA SER A 69 -5.37 -2.75 4.15
C SER A 69 -5.87 -1.43 3.58
N PHE A 70 -5.63 -1.12 2.31
CA PHE A 70 -6.09 0.14 1.74
C PHE A 70 -7.45 0.04 1.05
N CYS A 71 -7.82 -1.07 0.42
CA CYS A 71 -9.07 -1.17 -0.35
C CYS A 71 -10.21 -1.92 0.36
N GLY A 72 -9.95 -2.53 1.51
CA GLY A 72 -10.90 -3.42 2.17
C GLY A 72 -10.98 -4.81 1.51
N ASP A 73 -11.50 -5.78 2.26
CA ASP A 73 -11.46 -7.19 1.87
C ASP A 73 -12.41 -7.51 0.69
N GLU A 74 -13.56 -6.84 0.63
CA GLU A 74 -14.54 -7.00 -0.43
C GLU A 74 -14.00 -6.55 -1.79
N TYR A 75 -13.49 -5.32 -1.88
CA TYR A 75 -12.92 -4.79 -3.12
C TYR A 75 -11.70 -5.61 -3.55
N PHE A 76 -10.83 -5.98 -2.60
CA PHE A 76 -9.68 -6.84 -2.89
C PHE A 76 -10.10 -8.13 -3.62
N LYS A 77 -11.10 -8.83 -3.08
CA LYS A 77 -11.57 -10.11 -3.64
C LYS A 77 -12.26 -9.96 -4.99
N LEU A 78 -13.04 -8.89 -5.19
CA LEU A 78 -13.86 -8.71 -6.39
C LEU A 78 -13.06 -8.08 -7.55
N SER A 79 -12.18 -7.13 -7.24
CA SER A 79 -11.56 -6.24 -8.23
C SER A 79 -10.07 -6.51 -8.46
N LEU A 80 -9.34 -7.03 -7.47
CA LEU A 80 -7.89 -7.24 -7.54
C LEU A 80 -7.53 -8.73 -7.67
N LYS A 81 -7.93 -9.35 -8.78
CA LYS A 81 -7.89 -10.81 -8.97
C LYS A 81 -6.49 -11.36 -9.23
N ASN A 82 -5.64 -10.60 -9.91
CA ASN A 82 -4.30 -11.04 -10.27
C ASN A 82 -3.21 -10.11 -9.74
N PHE A 83 -1.98 -10.62 -9.70
CA PHE A 83 -0.84 -9.88 -9.14
C PHE A 83 -0.57 -8.56 -9.87
N PRO A 84 -0.61 -8.48 -11.22
CA PRO A 84 -0.50 -7.19 -11.93
C PRO A 84 -1.52 -6.14 -11.46
N GLN A 85 -2.80 -6.48 -11.35
CA GLN A 85 -3.84 -5.54 -10.87
C GLN A 85 -3.57 -5.01 -9.46
N LYS A 86 -3.05 -5.86 -8.57
CA LYS A 86 -2.67 -5.46 -7.20
C LYS A 86 -1.52 -4.45 -7.22
N LEU A 87 -0.54 -4.68 -8.08
CA LEU A 87 0.58 -3.75 -8.25
C LEU A 87 0.15 -2.42 -8.87
N ASP A 88 -0.72 -2.46 -9.88
CA ASP A 88 -1.28 -1.24 -10.51
C ASP A 88 -2.09 -0.43 -9.48
N PHE A 89 -2.82 -1.09 -8.57
CA PHE A 89 -3.50 -0.43 -7.46
C PHE A 89 -2.51 0.27 -6.52
N LEU A 90 -1.46 -0.43 -6.05
CA LEU A 90 -0.44 0.17 -5.17
C LEU A 90 0.25 1.36 -5.84
N GLU A 91 0.60 1.24 -7.13
CA GLU A 91 1.18 2.33 -7.92
C GLU A 91 0.25 3.55 -7.96
N SER A 92 -1.04 3.32 -8.19
CA SER A 92 -2.02 4.40 -8.31
C SER A 92 -2.19 5.22 -7.02
N ILE A 93 -1.83 4.65 -5.87
CA ILE A 93 -1.86 5.31 -4.57
C ILE A 93 -0.48 5.79 -4.10
N GLY A 94 0.53 5.81 -4.99
CA GLY A 94 1.87 6.33 -4.69
C GLY A 94 2.81 5.33 -4.01
N ILE A 95 2.35 4.12 -3.68
CA ILE A 95 3.24 3.05 -3.22
C ILE A 95 3.97 2.52 -4.45
N VAL A 96 5.27 2.84 -4.50
CA VAL A 96 6.17 2.58 -5.62
C VAL A 96 5.83 1.28 -6.35
N ARG A 97 5.71 1.37 -7.67
CA ARG A 97 5.94 0.25 -8.57
C ARG A 97 7.45 0.16 -8.72
N PRO A 98 8.16 -0.79 -8.10
CA PRO A 98 9.55 -0.96 -8.47
C PRO A 98 9.62 -1.11 -10.00
N ARG A 99 10.45 -0.35 -10.74
CA ARG A 99 10.79 -0.71 -12.15
C ARG A 99 11.32 -2.16 -12.24
N ILE A 100 11.84 -2.60 -11.11
CA ILE A 100 12.10 -3.96 -10.67
C ILE A 100 10.91 -4.94 -10.85
N ILE A 101 9.63 -4.55 -10.82
CA ILE A 101 8.48 -5.42 -11.09
C ILE A 101 8.52 -6.02 -12.50
N ASP A 102 8.98 -5.25 -13.49
CA ASP A 102 9.19 -5.77 -14.83
C ASP A 102 10.34 -6.79 -14.85
N LYS A 103 11.37 -6.60 -14.00
CA LYS A 103 12.42 -7.60 -13.78
C LYS A 103 11.88 -8.85 -13.06
N ILE A 104 11.05 -8.69 -12.03
CA ILE A 104 10.38 -9.76 -11.27
C ILE A 104 9.51 -10.61 -12.21
N ASN A 105 8.67 -9.97 -13.02
CA ASN A 105 7.80 -10.66 -13.97
C ASN A 105 8.61 -11.37 -15.07
N LYS A 106 9.70 -10.76 -15.57
CA LYS A 106 10.60 -11.41 -16.54
C LYS A 106 11.33 -12.60 -15.94
N LEU A 107 11.85 -12.48 -14.72
CA LEU A 107 12.55 -13.56 -14.03
C LEU A 107 11.59 -14.73 -13.74
N ARG A 108 10.40 -14.42 -13.21
CA ARG A 108 9.32 -15.40 -13.01
C ARG A 108 8.98 -16.12 -14.31
N ASN A 109 8.74 -15.37 -15.38
CA ASN A 109 8.34 -15.97 -16.65
C ASN A 109 9.42 -16.91 -17.19
N LYS A 110 10.69 -16.55 -17.06
CA LYS A 110 11.80 -17.41 -17.48
C LYS A 110 11.91 -18.68 -16.63
N ILE A 111 11.86 -18.57 -15.30
CA ILE A 111 12.00 -19.74 -14.42
C ILE A 111 10.77 -20.67 -14.49
N GLU A 112 9.56 -20.09 -14.46
CA GLU A 112 8.31 -20.86 -14.34
C GLU A 112 7.76 -21.34 -15.69
N HIS A 113 8.00 -20.61 -16.79
CA HIS A 113 7.47 -20.98 -18.11
C HIS A 113 8.51 -21.59 -19.06
N GLU A 114 9.80 -21.27 -18.91
CA GLU A 114 10.86 -21.88 -19.73
C GLU A 114 11.51 -23.10 -19.05
N TYR A 115 11.03 -23.48 -17.84
CA TYR A 115 11.52 -24.63 -17.06
C TYR A 115 13.04 -24.64 -16.83
N ARG A 116 13.68 -23.47 -16.85
CA ARG A 116 15.11 -23.35 -16.56
C ARG A 116 15.36 -23.08 -15.09
N ASP A 117 16.58 -23.36 -14.69
CA ASP A 117 17.02 -23.12 -13.34
C ASP A 117 17.41 -21.66 -13.10
N ALA A 118 17.18 -21.21 -11.88
CA ALA A 118 17.68 -19.94 -11.40
C ALA A 118 19.19 -19.99 -11.25
N THR A 119 19.86 -18.92 -11.66
CA THR A 119 21.27 -18.70 -11.32
C THR A 119 21.39 -18.10 -9.92
N LEU A 120 22.59 -18.16 -9.33
CA LEU A 120 22.88 -17.50 -8.05
C LEU A 120 22.58 -16.00 -8.13
N GLU A 121 23.12 -15.31 -9.15
CA GLU A 121 22.93 -13.87 -9.36
C GLU A 121 21.44 -13.50 -9.46
N GLU A 122 20.65 -14.29 -10.19
CA GLU A 122 19.21 -14.05 -10.29
C GLU A 122 18.46 -14.25 -8.97
N ALA A 123 18.87 -15.22 -8.16
CA ALA A 123 18.27 -15.45 -6.86
C ALA A 123 18.64 -14.34 -5.86
N GLU A 124 19.90 -13.89 -5.86
CA GLU A 124 20.38 -12.76 -5.06
C GLU A 124 19.65 -11.46 -5.44
N ASP A 125 19.64 -11.11 -6.73
CA ASP A 125 18.94 -9.93 -7.25
C ASP A 125 17.47 -9.92 -6.81
N PHE A 126 16.80 -11.07 -6.93
CA PHE A 126 15.39 -11.17 -6.59
C PHE A 126 15.13 -11.01 -5.10
N ILE A 127 15.97 -11.59 -4.24
CA ILE A 127 15.86 -11.44 -2.79
C ILE A 127 16.10 -9.99 -2.38
N ASP A 128 17.14 -9.34 -2.90
CA ASP A 128 17.47 -7.95 -2.59
C ASP A 128 16.33 -7.01 -2.96
N ILE A 129 15.73 -7.24 -4.13
CA ILE A 129 14.52 -6.55 -4.57
C ILE A 129 13.37 -6.68 -3.57
N VAL A 130 13.09 -7.90 -3.10
CA VAL A 130 11.97 -8.16 -2.18
C VAL A 130 12.27 -7.57 -0.80
N LEU A 131 13.51 -7.68 -0.33
CA LEU A 131 13.98 -7.04 0.90
C LEU A 131 13.76 -5.53 0.83
N LEU A 132 14.23 -4.86 -0.24
CA LEU A 132 14.06 -3.42 -0.42
C LEU A 132 12.58 -3.02 -0.42
N PHE A 133 11.71 -3.79 -1.07
CA PHE A 133 10.27 -3.50 -1.08
C PHE A 133 9.64 -3.65 0.31
N ILE A 134 9.95 -4.72 1.03
CA ILE A 134 9.44 -4.96 2.38
C ILE A 134 9.92 -3.86 3.34
N GLU A 135 11.20 -3.51 3.28
CA GLU A 135 11.79 -2.46 4.11
C GLU A 135 11.24 -1.07 3.79
N ALA A 136 11.09 -0.72 2.51
CA ALA A 136 10.52 0.56 2.08
C ALA A 136 9.05 0.73 2.50
N THR A 137 8.34 -0.37 2.76
CA THR A 137 6.92 -0.37 3.14
C THR A 137 6.69 -0.81 4.59
N LYS A 138 7.75 -0.93 5.40
CA LYS A 138 7.65 -1.38 6.80
C LYS A 138 6.98 -0.35 7.70
N TYR A 139 7.15 0.94 7.41
CA TYR A 139 6.60 2.03 8.21
C TYR A 139 5.06 1.97 8.26
N LEU A 140 4.43 1.53 7.18
CA LEU A 140 2.98 1.34 7.09
C LEU A 140 2.44 0.30 8.07
N ASN A 141 3.28 -0.56 8.65
CA ASN A 141 2.83 -1.53 9.65
C ASN A 141 2.44 -0.84 10.97
N SER A 142 3.13 0.25 11.34
CA SER A 142 2.95 0.97 12.62
C SER A 142 2.43 2.39 12.47
N ARG A 143 2.62 3.03 11.31
CA ARG A 143 2.12 4.35 10.97
C ARG A 143 1.08 4.27 9.85
N PHE A 144 0.10 3.40 10.01
CA PHE A 144 -0.98 3.30 9.04
C PHE A 144 -1.98 4.44 9.31
N PRO A 145 -2.21 5.37 8.36
CA PRO A 145 -3.01 6.57 8.61
C PRO A 145 -4.45 6.19 8.97
N SER A 146 -5.04 6.71 10.05
CA SER A 146 -6.45 6.47 10.40
C SER A 146 -7.33 7.69 10.17
N ASP A 147 -6.82 8.86 10.56
CA ASP A 147 -7.56 10.11 10.50
C ASP A 147 -6.61 11.26 10.17
N LEU A 148 -7.12 12.22 9.42
CA LEU A 148 -6.45 13.48 9.11
C LEU A 148 -7.32 14.61 9.63
N GLU A 149 -6.75 15.49 10.45
CA GLU A 149 -7.44 16.69 10.95
C GLU A 149 -6.78 17.96 10.42
N PHE A 150 -7.60 18.90 9.95
CA PHE A 150 -7.15 20.16 9.35
C PHE A 150 -7.33 21.31 10.35
N GLN A 151 -6.21 21.95 10.70
CA GLN A 151 -6.16 23.09 11.61
C GLN A 151 -5.32 24.20 10.96
N PRO A 152 -5.93 25.29 10.45
CA PRO A 152 -7.37 25.56 10.41
C PRO A 152 -8.14 24.67 9.40
N PRO A 153 -9.48 24.59 9.50
CA PRO A 153 -10.32 23.92 8.51
C PRO A 153 -10.17 24.52 7.11
N ILE A 154 -10.36 23.70 6.07
CA ILE A 154 -10.12 24.11 4.68
C ILE A 154 -11.43 24.33 3.96
N PHE A 155 -11.65 25.53 3.44
CA PHE A 155 -12.82 25.81 2.63
C PHE A 155 -12.76 25.08 1.29
N PHE A 156 -13.81 24.32 0.98
CA PHE A 156 -13.97 23.50 -0.21
C PHE A 156 -15.38 23.68 -0.76
N ASP A 157 -15.46 24.33 -1.92
CA ASP A 157 -16.70 24.63 -2.65
C ASP A 157 -17.72 25.42 -1.79
N GLU A 158 -18.45 24.79 -0.85
CA GLU A 158 -19.46 25.42 0.03
C GLU A 158 -19.33 25.08 1.53
N GLY A 159 -18.25 24.41 1.96
CA GLY A 159 -18.06 24.05 3.37
C GLY A 159 -16.60 23.91 3.78
N TYR A 160 -16.37 23.85 5.09
CA TYR A 160 -15.05 23.71 5.68
C TYR A 160 -14.74 22.25 6.00
N LEU A 161 -13.80 21.66 5.27
CA LEU A 161 -13.26 20.34 5.55
C LEU A 161 -12.43 20.39 6.83
N ARG A 162 -12.85 19.61 7.83
CA ARG A 162 -12.17 19.53 9.13
C ARG A 162 -11.40 18.24 9.31
N LYS A 163 -11.97 17.14 8.83
CA LYS A 163 -11.44 15.82 9.10
C LYS A 163 -11.69 14.88 7.93
N ILE A 164 -10.74 13.99 7.69
CA ILE A 164 -10.94 12.79 6.87
C ILE A 164 -10.73 11.60 7.79
N THR A 165 -11.74 10.75 7.91
CA THR A 165 -11.63 9.45 8.59
C THR A 165 -11.48 8.36 7.53
N CYS A 166 -10.50 7.48 7.74
CA CYS A 166 -10.18 6.42 6.81
C CYS A 166 -10.75 5.09 7.29
N GLU A 167 -11.85 4.68 6.69
CA GLU A 167 -12.57 3.44 6.97
C GLU A 167 -12.05 2.32 6.07
N TRP A 168 -10.82 1.91 6.36
CA TRP A 168 -10.04 0.97 5.56
C TRP A 168 -10.68 -0.41 5.38
N SER A 169 -11.39 -0.89 6.40
CA SER A 169 -12.03 -2.22 6.37
C SER A 169 -13.03 -2.38 5.23
N ILE A 170 -13.65 -1.27 4.82
CA ILE A 170 -14.67 -1.17 3.77
C ILE A 170 -14.23 -0.32 2.58
N GLY A 171 -12.99 0.18 2.57
CA GLY A 171 -12.44 0.96 1.48
C GLY A 171 -13.12 2.32 1.30
N GLU A 172 -13.39 3.04 2.39
CA GLU A 172 -14.07 4.34 2.37
C GLU A 172 -13.22 5.45 3.00
N LEU A 173 -13.30 6.65 2.44
CA LEU A 173 -12.82 7.89 3.04
C LEU A 173 -14.02 8.76 3.38
N VAL A 174 -14.15 9.14 4.65
CA VAL A 174 -15.26 9.93 5.18
C VAL A 174 -14.78 11.35 5.46
N PHE A 175 -15.22 12.29 4.63
CA PHE A 175 -14.88 13.71 4.72
C PHE A 175 -15.92 14.43 5.57
N ASN A 176 -15.47 15.05 6.65
CA ASN A 176 -16.32 15.75 7.61
C ASN A 176 -16.25 17.26 7.33
N PHE A 177 -17.38 17.82 6.92
CA PHE A 177 -17.54 19.24 6.61
C PHE A 177 -18.36 19.97 7.67
N THR A 178 -18.04 21.24 7.89
CA THR A 178 -18.88 22.17 8.65
C THR A 178 -19.25 23.40 7.81
N LYS A 179 -20.36 24.06 8.14
CA LYS A 179 -20.78 25.29 7.46
C LYS A 179 -19.94 26.50 7.85
N GLU A 180 -19.43 26.50 9.08
CA GLU A 180 -18.61 27.58 9.64
C GLU A 180 -17.21 27.08 9.97
N GLU A 181 -16.25 28.00 9.90
CA GLU A 181 -14.87 27.81 10.36
C GLU A 181 -14.80 27.72 11.90
N SER A 182 -15.78 28.30 12.60
CA SER A 182 -15.86 28.30 14.06
C SER A 182 -16.31 26.95 14.63
N TYR A 183 -15.83 26.62 15.84
CA TYR A 183 -16.15 25.36 16.53
C TYR A 183 -17.51 25.36 17.24
N ASN A 184 -18.20 26.50 17.29
CA ASN A 184 -19.20 26.73 18.33
C ASN A 184 -20.56 26.05 18.07
N HIS A 185 -20.87 25.63 16.85
CA HIS A 185 -22.09 24.87 16.54
C HIS A 185 -21.87 23.91 15.35
N LEU A 186 -21.46 22.66 15.64
CA LEU A 186 -21.05 21.70 14.62
C LEU A 186 -22.25 20.99 13.98
N GLN A 187 -22.87 21.61 12.97
CA GLN A 187 -23.58 20.83 11.95
C GLN A 187 -22.53 20.16 11.06
N ILE A 188 -22.30 18.87 11.29
CA ILE A 188 -21.36 18.06 10.51
C ILE A 188 -22.10 17.45 9.32
N GLN A 189 -21.55 17.66 8.12
CA GLN A 189 -21.99 16.99 6.90
C GLN A 189 -20.90 16.04 6.43
N ASN A 190 -21.24 14.76 6.32
CA ASN A 190 -20.32 13.73 5.86
C ASN A 190 -20.45 13.52 4.35
N HIS A 191 -19.32 13.49 3.67
CA HIS A 191 -19.20 13.08 2.27
C HIS A 191 -18.30 11.85 2.20
N VAL A 192 -18.73 10.81 1.49
CA VAL A 192 -18.00 9.54 1.41
C VAL A 192 -17.46 9.36 0.00
N ILE A 193 -16.18 9.01 -0.11
CA ILE A 193 -15.56 8.52 -1.34
C ILE A 193 -15.17 7.05 -1.12
N LYS A 194 -15.65 6.17 -1.99
CA LYS A 194 -15.37 4.73 -1.91
C LYS A 194 -14.27 4.34 -2.88
N VAL A 195 -13.60 3.23 -2.57
CA VAL A 195 -12.66 2.57 -3.45
C VAL A 195 -13.30 2.23 -4.82
N GLY A 196 -12.52 2.40 -5.88
CA GLY A 196 -13.00 2.33 -7.28
C GLY A 196 -13.39 3.69 -7.86
N ASP A 197 -13.64 4.70 -7.03
CA ASP A 197 -13.70 6.09 -7.49
C ASP A 197 -12.28 6.60 -7.78
N LYS A 198 -12.07 7.28 -8.92
CA LYS A 198 -10.75 7.83 -9.27
C LYS A 198 -10.20 8.79 -8.22
N ARG A 199 -11.09 9.50 -7.50
CA ARG A 199 -10.73 10.42 -6.42
C ARG A 199 -10.18 9.69 -5.20
N TYR A 200 -10.61 8.45 -4.97
CA TYR A 200 -10.13 7.63 -3.85
C TYR A 200 -8.61 7.50 -3.94
N ASN A 201 -8.08 7.05 -5.09
CA ASN A 201 -6.65 6.83 -5.25
C ASN A 201 -5.85 8.14 -5.18
N GLN A 202 -6.42 9.25 -5.68
CA GLN A 202 -5.80 10.58 -5.54
C GLN A 202 -5.65 10.98 -4.07
N TRP A 203 -6.72 10.79 -3.27
CA TRP A 203 -6.68 11.08 -1.84
C TRP A 203 -5.76 10.12 -1.09
N LEU A 204 -5.75 8.82 -1.38
CA LEU A 204 -4.80 7.90 -0.76
C LEU A 204 -3.36 8.28 -1.05
N LYS A 205 -3.07 8.65 -2.29
CA LYS A 205 -1.73 9.14 -2.65
C LYS A 205 -1.34 10.36 -1.83
N TYR A 206 -2.22 11.37 -1.77
CA TYR A 206 -1.99 12.54 -0.92
C TYR A 206 -1.77 12.15 0.55
N ILE A 207 -2.62 11.27 1.08
CA ILE A 207 -2.55 10.79 2.46
C ILE A 207 -1.18 10.16 2.72
N ILE A 208 -0.75 9.23 1.85
CA ILE A 208 0.51 8.48 1.98
C ILE A 208 1.73 9.39 1.81
N ASP A 209 1.73 10.28 0.81
CA ASP A 209 2.85 11.19 0.51
C ASP A 209 3.09 12.21 1.63
N ASN A 210 2.07 12.52 2.46
CA ASN A 210 2.15 13.48 3.57
C ASN A 210 2.04 12.80 4.95
N ASN A 211 2.15 11.47 5.02
CA ASN A 211 2.02 10.68 6.25
C ASN A 211 3.35 10.65 7.05
N ASP A 212 3.84 11.82 7.43
CA ASP A 212 5.11 12.00 8.17
C ASP A 212 4.97 11.87 9.70
#